data_AF-A0A1Y5E591-F1
#
_entry.id   AF-A0A1Y5E591-F1
#
_cell.length_a   1.000
_cell.length_b   1.000
_cell.length_c   1.000
_cell.angle_alpha   90.00
_cell.angle_beta   90.00
_cell.angle_gamma   90.00
#
_symmetry.space_group_name_H-M   'P 1'
#
loop_
_entity.id
_entity.type
_entity.pdbx_description
1 polymer ?
#
loop_
_entity_poly.entity_id
_entity_poly.type
_entity_poly.pdbx_seq_one_letter_code
_entity_poly.pdbx_strand_id
1 'polypeptide(L)'
;MQHFSNKIKIILATILLIIIASVIYSVTQKEAELPKMTVQEKKARFIALIVPAVNIVYAKLMARYEEIKITLDAGKTNAEIEKLKVEYKVITNEKLLMALKPSPKSITIAQAAIESSWATSRFFRVANNIFGVWSFDADEPRVAALQKRGDKTIWVKKYDSIEDAIYDYYRTLGRSGAFAEFRQARMKTNDPFILVTKLDRYSEKGSLYGEELTSIIKFNKFDKYDAD
;
A
#
# COMPACT_ATOMS: atom_id res chain seq x y z
N MET A 1 -54.80 18.59 10.82
CA MET A 1 -53.88 17.50 10.41
C MET A 1 -53.11 17.78 9.11
N GLN A 2 -53.75 18.33 8.06
CA GLN A 2 -53.13 18.50 6.72
C GLN A 2 -51.91 19.46 6.68
N HIS A 3 -51.91 20.50 7.53
CA HIS A 3 -50.82 21.48 7.61
C HIS A 3 -49.48 20.91 8.14
N PHE A 4 -49.53 19.89 9.00
CA PHE A 4 -48.34 19.26 9.59
C PHE A 4 -47.64 18.33 8.58
N SER A 5 -48.42 17.66 7.73
CA SER A 5 -47.92 16.80 6.64
C SER A 5 -47.14 17.60 5.59
N ASN A 6 -47.61 18.81 5.24
CA ASN A 6 -46.91 19.66 4.28
C ASN A 6 -45.56 20.16 4.81
N LYS A 7 -45.46 20.49 6.11
CA LYS A 7 -44.17 20.86 6.72
C LYS A 7 -43.15 19.71 6.69
N ILE A 8 -43.59 18.48 6.97
CA ILE A 8 -42.71 17.29 6.91
C ILE A 8 -42.23 17.03 5.47
N LYS A 9 -43.12 17.15 4.48
CA LYS A 9 -42.74 17.00 3.06
C LYS A 9 -41.73 18.05 2.61
N ILE A 10 -41.88 19.30 3.06
CA ILE A 10 -40.93 20.39 2.76
C ILE A 10 -39.56 20.10 3.37
N ILE A 11 -39.51 19.64 4.63
CA ILE A 11 -38.26 19.28 5.32
C ILE A 11 -37.54 18.13 4.61
N LEU A 12 -38.27 17.07 4.23
CA LEU A 12 -37.68 15.94 3.51
C LEU A 12 -37.15 16.34 2.13
N ALA A 13 -37.88 17.20 1.41
CA ALA A 13 -37.43 17.72 0.12
C ALA A 13 -36.16 18.59 0.25
N THR A 14 -36.03 19.39 1.31
CA THR A 14 -34.83 20.20 1.56
C THR A 14 -33.62 19.34 1.93
N ILE A 15 -33.79 18.32 2.76
CA ILE A 15 -32.72 17.36 3.09
C ILE A 15 -32.23 16.66 1.83
N LEU A 16 -33.16 16.18 0.98
CA LEU A 16 -32.81 15.52 -0.27
C LEU A 16 -32.05 16.47 -1.21
N LEU A 17 -32.46 17.73 -1.31
CA LEU A 17 -31.76 18.76 -2.10
C LEU A 17 -30.34 19.03 -1.58
N ILE A 18 -30.14 19.07 -0.26
CA ILE A 18 -28.83 19.24 0.35
C ILE A 18 -27.93 18.03 0.05
N ILE A 19 -28.47 16.81 0.13
CA ILE A 19 -27.73 15.59 -0.22
C ILE A 19 -27.36 15.59 -1.70
N ILE A 20 -28.30 15.92 -2.59
CA ILE A 20 -28.03 16.00 -4.03
C ILE A 20 -26.98 17.08 -4.31
N ALA A 21 -27.10 18.26 -3.70
CA ALA A 21 -26.14 19.34 -3.84
C ALA A 21 -24.76 18.95 -3.29
N SER A 22 -24.68 18.22 -2.16
CA SER A 22 -23.41 17.74 -1.62
C SER A 22 -22.79 16.68 -2.53
N VAL A 23 -23.59 15.78 -3.09
CA VAL A 23 -23.13 14.77 -4.06
C VAL A 23 -22.63 15.46 -5.34
N ILE A 24 -23.38 16.42 -5.89
CA ILE A 24 -22.95 17.21 -7.05
C ILE A 24 -21.68 17.98 -6.73
N TYR A 25 -21.60 18.65 -5.58
CA TYR A 25 -20.40 19.36 -5.14
C TYR A 25 -19.20 18.41 -5.04
N SER A 26 -19.35 17.25 -4.40
CA SER A 26 -18.30 16.24 -4.31
C SER A 26 -17.88 15.67 -5.67
N VAL A 27 -18.81 15.51 -6.62
CA VAL A 27 -18.54 15.03 -7.99
C VAL A 27 -17.89 16.10 -8.87
N THR A 28 -18.21 17.38 -8.62
CA THR A 28 -17.73 18.53 -9.42
C THR A 28 -16.42 19.13 -8.91
N GLN A 29 -15.93 18.71 -7.73
CA GLN A 29 -14.63 19.13 -7.24
C GLN A 29 -13.52 18.64 -8.16
N LYS A 30 -12.95 19.57 -8.93
CA LYS A 30 -11.75 19.32 -9.71
C LYS A 30 -10.61 19.01 -8.72
N GLU A 31 -10.01 17.83 -8.87
CA GLU A 31 -8.89 17.42 -8.02
C GLU A 31 -7.83 18.51 -8.00
N ALA A 32 -7.43 18.95 -6.80
CA ALA A 32 -6.44 19.99 -6.65
C ALA A 32 -5.15 19.59 -7.40
N GLU A 33 -4.76 20.43 -8.36
CA GLU A 33 -3.53 20.24 -9.11
C GLU A 33 -2.34 20.42 -8.16
N LEU A 34 -1.32 19.57 -8.30
CA LEU A 34 -0.09 19.77 -7.55
C LEU A 34 0.58 21.07 -8.02
N PRO A 35 1.15 21.86 -7.10
CA PRO A 35 2.01 22.97 -7.51
C PRO A 35 3.17 22.44 -8.37
N LYS A 36 3.62 23.26 -9.32
CA LYS A 36 4.85 22.97 -10.06
C LYS A 36 6.00 22.87 -9.07
N MET A 37 6.79 21.80 -9.18
CA MET A 37 7.92 21.50 -8.30
C MET A 37 9.09 21.00 -9.14
N THR A 38 10.30 21.37 -8.71
CA THR A 38 11.56 20.77 -9.15
C THR A 38 11.64 19.30 -8.76
N VAL A 39 12.59 18.56 -9.35
CA VAL A 39 12.82 17.15 -8.99
C VAL A 39 13.22 17.02 -7.51
N GLN A 40 14.02 17.95 -7.01
CA GLN A 40 14.51 17.99 -5.64
C GLN A 40 13.36 18.19 -4.64
N GLU A 41 12.45 19.13 -4.90
CA GLU A 41 11.27 19.37 -4.05
C GLU A 41 10.33 18.16 -4.04
N LYS A 42 10.10 17.53 -5.20
CA LYS A 42 9.30 16.29 -5.29
C LYS A 42 9.89 15.18 -4.41
N LYS A 43 11.20 14.97 -4.50
CA LYS A 43 11.91 13.97 -3.69
C LYS A 43 11.88 14.28 -2.20
N ALA A 44 12.06 15.55 -1.82
CA ALA A 44 11.99 15.98 -0.42
C ALA A 44 10.59 15.74 0.17
N ARG A 45 9.54 16.14 -0.56
CA ARG A 45 8.15 15.88 -0.18
C ARG A 45 7.85 14.37 -0.09
N PHE A 46 8.32 13.60 -1.06
CA PHE A 46 8.19 12.14 -1.05
C PHE A 46 8.80 11.54 0.22
N ILE A 47 10.04 11.92 0.56
CA ILE A 47 10.72 11.42 1.77
C ILE A 47 9.94 11.79 3.03
N ALA A 48 9.47 13.04 3.13
CA ALA A 48 8.72 13.52 4.29
C ALA A 48 7.39 12.79 4.51
N LEU A 49 6.77 12.27 3.44
CA LEU A 49 5.51 11.52 3.52
C LEU A 49 5.72 10.02 3.72
N ILE A 50 6.64 9.42 2.96
CA ILE A 50 6.75 7.96 2.85
C ILE A 50 7.65 7.36 3.93
N VAL A 51 8.78 8.00 4.25
CA VAL A 51 9.74 7.39 5.19
C VAL A 51 9.14 7.22 6.60
N PRO A 52 8.46 8.21 7.20
CA PRO A 52 7.82 8.02 8.50
C PRO A 52 6.80 6.87 8.49
N ALA A 53 5.95 6.80 7.47
CA ALA A 53 4.93 5.76 7.34
C ALA A 53 5.56 4.37 7.16
N VAL A 54 6.63 4.26 6.36
CA VAL A 54 7.41 3.01 6.21
C VAL A 54 8.00 2.59 7.55
N ASN A 55 8.60 3.51 8.30
CA ASN A 55 9.20 3.22 9.59
C ASN A 55 8.17 2.70 10.61
N ILE A 56 7.01 3.36 10.69
CA ILE A 56 5.91 2.95 11.59
C ILE A 56 5.44 1.54 11.26
N VAL A 57 5.13 1.28 9.98
CA VAL A 57 4.61 -0.02 9.55
C VAL A 57 5.67 -1.11 9.69
N TYR A 58 6.91 -0.83 9.29
CA TYR A 58 8.02 -1.78 9.42
C TYR A 58 8.23 -2.18 10.88
N ALA A 59 8.32 -1.22 11.80
CA ALA A 59 8.51 -1.49 13.23
C ALA A 59 7.38 -2.38 13.78
N LYS A 60 6.12 -2.07 13.44
CA LYS A 60 4.96 -2.89 13.85
C LYS A 60 5.04 -4.32 13.32
N LEU A 61 5.37 -4.50 12.04
CA LEU A 61 5.46 -5.82 11.41
C LEU A 61 6.64 -6.62 11.93
N MET A 62 7.77 -5.96 12.16
CA MET A 62 8.99 -6.58 12.69
C MET A 62 8.77 -7.07 14.12
N ALA A 63 8.17 -6.24 14.99
CA ALA A 63 7.80 -6.64 16.35
C ALA A 63 6.87 -7.87 16.36
N ARG A 64 5.84 -7.88 15.49
CA ARG A 64 4.95 -9.05 15.34
C ARG A 64 5.70 -10.28 14.87
N TYR A 65 6.59 -10.15 13.89
CA TYR A 65 7.41 -11.28 13.44
C TYR A 65 8.26 -11.83 14.59
N GLU A 66 8.90 -10.98 15.39
CA GLU A 66 9.76 -11.41 16.50
C GLU A 66 8.97 -12.12 17.59
N GLU A 67 7.81 -11.58 17.98
CA GLU A 67 6.91 -12.20 18.95
C GLU A 67 6.45 -13.60 18.49
N ILE A 68 6.02 -13.72 17.24
CA ILE A 68 5.61 -15.00 16.66
C ILE A 68 6.81 -15.95 16.58
N LYS A 69 8.00 -15.47 16.20
CA LYS A 69 9.21 -16.28 16.14
C LYS A 69 9.57 -16.85 17.51
N ILE A 70 9.59 -16.04 18.56
CA ILE A 70 9.88 -16.47 19.93
C ILE A 70 8.89 -17.56 20.37
N THR A 71 7.59 -17.36 20.08
CA THR A 71 6.54 -18.33 20.42
C THR A 71 6.78 -19.67 19.72
N LEU A 72 7.09 -19.65 18.43
CA LEU A 72 7.32 -20.84 17.61
C LEU A 72 8.63 -21.56 17.97
N ASP A 73 9.71 -20.82 18.26
CA ASP A 73 10.99 -21.38 18.70
C ASP A 73 10.85 -22.12 20.04
N ALA A 74 9.95 -21.67 20.91
CA ALA A 74 9.60 -22.35 22.16
C ALA A 74 8.70 -23.60 21.96
N GLY A 75 8.42 -23.98 20.70
CA GLY A 75 7.53 -25.10 20.37
C GLY A 75 6.06 -24.85 20.66
N LYS A 76 5.65 -23.58 20.86
CA LYS A 76 4.28 -23.20 21.19
C LYS A 76 3.52 -22.74 19.95
N THR A 77 2.19 -22.78 20.02
CA THR A 77 1.28 -22.15 19.07
C THR A 77 0.13 -21.48 19.82
N ASN A 78 -0.61 -20.58 19.16
CA ASN A 78 -1.78 -19.91 19.70
C ASN A 78 -2.77 -19.59 18.57
N ALA A 79 -3.97 -19.11 18.94
CA ALA A 79 -5.03 -18.79 17.98
C ALA A 79 -4.60 -17.75 16.93
N GLU A 80 -3.74 -16.81 17.31
CA GLU A 80 -3.23 -15.78 16.42
C GLU A 80 -2.31 -16.35 15.33
N ILE A 81 -1.42 -17.28 15.68
CA ILE A 81 -0.55 -18.01 14.73
C ILE A 81 -1.39 -18.78 13.72
N GLU A 82 -2.43 -19.48 14.16
CA GLU A 82 -3.29 -20.25 13.26
C GLU A 82 -4.12 -19.34 12.34
N LYS A 83 -4.62 -18.22 12.86
CA LYS A 83 -5.27 -17.17 12.05
C LYS A 83 -4.29 -16.60 11.00
N LEU A 84 -3.05 -16.36 11.39
CA LEU A 84 -1.99 -15.86 10.52
C LEU A 84 -1.63 -16.87 9.41
N LYS A 85 -1.59 -18.17 9.70
CA LYS A 85 -1.40 -19.20 8.67
C LYS A 85 -2.48 -19.15 7.59
N VAL A 86 -3.74 -19.01 8.00
CA VAL A 86 -4.87 -18.82 7.09
C VAL A 86 -4.75 -17.51 6.31
N GLU A 87 -4.41 -16.41 6.99
CA GLU A 87 -4.24 -15.10 6.37
C GLU A 87 -3.09 -15.07 5.35
N TYR A 88 -1.97 -15.75 5.59
CA TYR A 88 -0.85 -15.77 4.66
C TYR A 88 -0.88 -16.96 3.69
N LYS A 89 -1.90 -17.82 3.77
CA LYS A 89 -2.06 -19.04 2.96
C LYS A 89 -0.86 -19.98 3.08
N VAL A 90 -0.37 -20.18 4.30
CA VAL A 90 0.78 -21.03 4.60
C VAL A 90 0.41 -22.12 5.59
N ILE A 91 1.06 -23.27 5.47
CA ILE A 91 0.75 -24.46 6.29
C ILE A 91 1.76 -24.61 7.44
N THR A 92 3.04 -24.34 7.17
CA THR A 92 4.12 -24.60 8.13
C THR A 92 4.56 -23.33 8.85
N ASN A 93 5.13 -23.51 10.05
CA ASN A 93 5.65 -22.42 10.87
C ASN A 93 6.79 -21.67 10.17
N GLU A 94 7.66 -22.37 9.46
CA GLU A 94 8.76 -21.78 8.71
C GLU A 94 8.25 -20.90 7.58
N LYS A 95 7.23 -21.36 6.84
CA LYS A 95 6.59 -20.58 5.78
C LYS A 95 5.87 -19.36 6.34
N LEU A 96 5.29 -19.46 7.54
CA LEU A 96 4.69 -18.32 8.22
C LEU A 96 5.75 -17.27 8.57
N LEU A 97 6.87 -17.66 9.17
CA LEU A 97 7.95 -16.73 9.49
C LEU A 97 8.49 -16.03 8.24
N MET A 98 8.70 -16.78 7.15
CA MET A 98 9.08 -16.21 5.85
C MET A 98 8.06 -15.18 5.33
N ALA A 99 6.76 -15.43 5.54
CA ALA A 99 5.67 -14.55 5.11
C ALA A 99 5.58 -13.27 5.95
N LEU A 100 5.81 -13.38 7.26
CA LEU A 100 5.71 -12.28 8.21
C LEU A 100 6.92 -11.35 8.21
N LYS A 101 8.12 -11.85 7.89
CA LYS A 101 9.34 -11.02 7.91
C LYS A 101 9.23 -9.88 6.88
N PRO A 102 9.17 -8.60 7.31
CA PRO A 102 9.07 -7.49 6.38
C PRO A 102 10.33 -7.38 5.51
N SER A 103 10.19 -6.84 4.29
CA SER A 103 11.34 -6.47 3.47
C SER A 103 12.06 -5.22 4.00
N PRO A 104 13.39 -5.08 3.74
CA PRO A 104 14.14 -3.88 4.09
C PRO A 104 13.40 -2.60 3.67
N LYS A 105 13.50 -1.57 4.51
CA LYS A 105 12.81 -0.30 4.35
C LYS A 105 13.20 0.35 3.02
N SER A 106 14.49 0.28 2.66
CA SER A 106 15.03 0.83 1.42
C SER A 106 14.32 0.32 0.16
N ILE A 107 13.99 -0.98 0.11
CA ILE A 107 13.26 -1.59 -1.01
C ILE A 107 11.85 -1.00 -1.10
N THR A 108 11.12 -0.97 0.02
CA THR A 108 9.76 -0.42 0.06
C THR A 108 9.73 1.05 -0.35
N ILE A 109 10.70 1.85 0.12
CA ILE A 109 10.82 3.27 -0.24
C ILE A 109 11.13 3.41 -1.74
N ALA A 110 12.05 2.61 -2.28
CA ALA A 110 12.38 2.66 -3.71
C ALA A 110 11.20 2.27 -4.60
N GLN A 111 10.48 1.19 -4.27
CA GLN A 111 9.27 0.80 -4.98
C GLN A 111 8.20 1.89 -4.87
N ALA A 112 7.96 2.44 -3.68
CA ALA A 112 7.03 3.56 -3.51
C ALA A 112 7.41 4.77 -4.38
N ALA A 113 8.71 5.07 -4.55
CA ALA A 113 9.17 6.16 -5.42
C ALA A 113 8.82 5.91 -6.89
N ILE A 114 9.03 4.68 -7.39
CA ILE A 114 8.69 4.28 -8.76
C ILE A 114 7.16 4.31 -8.94
N GLU A 115 6.43 3.53 -8.14
CA GLU A 115 5.01 3.26 -8.36
C GLU A 115 4.13 4.50 -8.16
N SER A 116 4.51 5.40 -7.25
CA SER A 116 3.76 6.63 -6.98
C SER A 116 4.29 7.86 -7.73
N SER A 117 5.29 7.69 -8.60
CA SER A 117 6.01 8.80 -9.24
C SER A 117 6.46 9.84 -8.22
N TRP A 118 7.20 9.40 -7.19
CA TRP A 118 7.64 10.25 -6.07
C TRP A 118 6.46 10.94 -5.33
N ALA A 119 5.41 10.17 -5.01
CA ALA A 119 4.20 10.64 -4.33
C ALA A 119 3.46 11.77 -5.08
N THR A 120 3.59 11.83 -6.42
CA THR A 120 2.90 12.82 -7.26
C THR A 120 1.79 12.25 -8.12
N SER A 121 1.70 10.92 -8.25
CA SER A 121 0.64 10.27 -9.02
C SER A 121 -0.74 10.66 -8.49
N ARG A 122 -1.73 10.72 -9.38
CA ARG A 122 -3.12 11.01 -9.01
C ARG A 122 -3.63 10.04 -7.95
N PHE A 123 -3.42 8.74 -8.15
CA PHE A 123 -3.90 7.71 -7.24
C PHE A 123 -3.29 7.81 -5.84
N PHE A 124 -2.03 8.20 -5.72
CA PHE A 124 -1.47 8.52 -4.41
C PHE A 124 -2.22 9.67 -3.74
N ARG A 125 -2.45 10.78 -4.46
CA ARG A 125 -3.07 11.99 -3.89
C ARG A 125 -4.53 11.83 -3.47
N VAL A 126 -5.32 11.09 -4.25
CA VAL A 126 -6.78 10.98 -4.03
C VAL A 126 -7.18 9.72 -3.28
N ALA A 127 -6.30 8.72 -3.24
CA ALA A 127 -6.61 7.40 -2.72
C ALA A 127 -5.54 6.81 -1.80
N ASN A 128 -4.47 7.55 -1.48
CA ASN A 128 -3.28 7.04 -0.78
C ASN A 128 -2.71 5.75 -1.42
N ASN A 129 -3.03 5.48 -2.70
CA ASN A 129 -2.66 4.24 -3.35
C ASN A 129 -1.30 4.39 -4.02
N ILE A 130 -0.27 4.04 -3.25
CA ILE A 130 1.15 4.14 -3.63
C ILE A 130 1.50 3.16 -4.75
N PHE A 131 0.99 1.93 -4.65
CA PHE A 131 1.42 0.77 -5.46
C PHE A 131 0.44 0.41 -6.58
N GLY A 132 -0.52 1.28 -6.88
CA GLY A 132 -1.51 1.07 -7.94
C GLY A 132 -2.40 -0.16 -7.72
N VAL A 133 -2.71 -0.51 -6.47
CA VAL A 133 -3.50 -1.72 -6.14
C VAL A 133 -4.91 -1.62 -6.70
N TRP A 134 -5.30 -2.58 -7.53
CA TRP A 134 -6.64 -2.65 -8.11
C TRP A 134 -7.66 -3.05 -7.04
N SER A 135 -8.85 -2.47 -7.17
CA SER A 135 -10.01 -2.84 -6.37
C SER A 135 -10.97 -3.65 -7.22
N PHE A 136 -11.25 -4.88 -6.80
CA PHE A 136 -12.24 -5.76 -7.43
C PHE A 136 -13.52 -5.88 -6.61
N ASP A 137 -13.47 -5.46 -5.35
CA ASP A 137 -14.62 -5.40 -4.47
C ASP A 137 -15.35 -4.07 -4.68
N ALA A 138 -16.68 -4.11 -4.77
CA ALA A 138 -17.49 -2.90 -4.90
C ALA A 138 -17.81 -2.23 -3.57
N ASP A 139 -17.67 -2.99 -2.48
CA ASP A 139 -18.01 -2.56 -1.14
C ASP A 139 -16.82 -1.93 -0.42
N GLU A 140 -15.59 -2.07 -0.96
CA GLU A 140 -14.41 -1.40 -0.41
C GLU A 140 -14.24 0.02 -0.99
N PRO A 141 -13.66 0.97 -0.21
CA PRO A 141 -13.32 2.29 -0.71
C PRO A 141 -12.42 2.21 -1.96
N ARG A 142 -12.85 2.87 -3.05
CA ARG A 142 -12.14 2.83 -4.34
C ARG A 142 -12.34 4.08 -5.17
N VAL A 143 -11.41 4.34 -6.07
CA VAL A 143 -11.43 5.46 -7.01
C VAL A 143 -11.33 4.94 -8.44
N ALA A 144 -12.11 5.50 -9.35
CA ALA A 144 -12.04 5.16 -10.76
C ALA A 144 -10.75 5.71 -11.40
N ALA A 145 -10.13 4.90 -12.24
CA ALA A 145 -9.14 5.37 -13.20
C ALA A 145 -9.81 6.32 -14.21
N LEU A 146 -9.05 7.33 -14.65
CA LEU A 146 -9.54 8.26 -15.69
C LEU A 146 -9.68 7.58 -17.05
N GLN A 147 -8.90 6.51 -17.28
CA GLN A 147 -8.93 5.72 -18.51
C GLN A 147 -9.62 4.39 -18.27
N LYS A 148 -10.37 3.93 -19.27
CA LYS A 148 -10.95 2.59 -19.31
C LYS A 148 -9.98 1.62 -19.97
N ARG A 149 -10.10 0.33 -19.67
CA ARG A 149 -9.45 -0.76 -20.42
C ARG A 149 -10.49 -1.44 -21.29
N GLY A 150 -10.53 -1.08 -22.57
CA GLY A 150 -11.69 -1.34 -23.42
C GLY A 150 -12.92 -0.64 -22.82
N ASP A 151 -13.99 -1.39 -22.59
CA ASP A 151 -15.23 -0.85 -22.01
C ASP A 151 -15.27 -0.87 -20.48
N LYS A 152 -14.28 -1.49 -19.83
CA LYS A 152 -14.26 -1.67 -18.37
C LYS A 152 -13.59 -0.49 -17.67
N THR A 153 -14.30 0.10 -16.71
CA THR A 153 -13.71 1.02 -15.73
C THR A 153 -12.75 0.25 -14.82
N ILE A 154 -11.51 0.70 -14.73
CA ILE A 154 -10.55 0.19 -13.74
C ILE A 154 -10.81 0.94 -12.43
N TRP A 155 -10.93 0.20 -11.34
CA TRP A 155 -11.01 0.76 -9.99
C TRP A 155 -9.71 0.48 -9.25
N VAL A 156 -9.20 1.49 -8.55
CA VAL A 156 -8.06 1.35 -7.65
C VAL A 156 -8.53 1.47 -6.22
N LYS A 157 -7.93 0.71 -5.33
CA LYS A 157 -8.24 0.74 -3.90
C LYS A 157 -7.93 2.12 -3.31
N LYS A 158 -8.75 2.57 -2.38
CA LYS A 158 -8.53 3.78 -1.59
C LYS A 158 -8.21 3.38 -0.16
N TYR A 159 -7.11 3.92 0.35
CA TYR A 159 -6.62 3.70 1.70
C TYR A 159 -6.88 4.94 2.56
N ASP A 160 -7.17 4.71 3.83
CA ASP A 160 -7.41 5.80 4.79
C ASP A 160 -6.11 6.54 5.12
N SER A 161 -4.97 5.84 5.10
CA SER A 161 -3.64 6.40 5.35
C SER A 161 -2.56 5.85 4.41
N ILE A 162 -1.37 6.48 4.42
CA ILE A 162 -0.17 5.99 3.73
C ILE A 162 0.30 4.69 4.36
N GLU A 163 0.20 4.59 5.70
CA GLU A 163 0.52 3.43 6.50
C GLU A 163 -0.33 2.22 6.10
N ASP A 164 -1.63 2.39 5.84
CA ASP A 164 -2.51 1.30 5.40
C ASP A 164 -2.10 0.77 4.02
N ALA A 165 -1.73 1.66 3.10
CA ALA A 165 -1.24 1.27 1.78
C ALA A 165 0.09 0.50 1.86
N ILE A 166 1.00 0.94 2.73
CA ILE A 166 2.28 0.27 2.98
C ILE A 166 2.07 -1.09 3.66
N TYR A 167 1.14 -1.17 4.63
CA TYR A 167 0.80 -2.42 5.30
C TYR A 167 0.23 -3.45 4.32
N ASP A 168 -0.73 -3.04 3.47
CA ASP A 168 -1.32 -3.92 2.45
C ASP A 168 -0.29 -4.39 1.42
N TYR A 169 0.67 -3.53 1.08
CA TYR A 169 1.82 -3.88 0.25
C TYR A 169 2.71 -4.95 0.90
N TYR A 170 3.15 -4.77 2.15
CA TYR A 170 3.94 -5.78 2.86
C TYR A 170 3.19 -7.11 2.96
N ARG A 171 1.90 -7.05 3.26
CA ARG A 171 1.01 -8.21 3.32
C ARG A 171 0.93 -8.93 1.97
N THR A 172 0.83 -8.18 0.87
CA THR A 172 0.81 -8.74 -0.49
C THR A 172 2.11 -9.47 -0.82
N LEU A 173 3.26 -8.89 -0.49
CA LEU A 173 4.57 -9.54 -0.64
C LEU A 173 4.71 -10.80 0.24
N GLY A 174 4.10 -10.78 1.43
CA GLY A 174 4.07 -11.93 2.34
C GLY A 174 3.20 -13.08 1.85
N ARG A 175 2.06 -12.78 1.20
CA ARG A 175 1.01 -13.75 0.84
C ARG A 175 1.12 -14.29 -0.60
N SER A 176 1.56 -13.50 -1.56
CA SER A 176 1.53 -13.91 -2.97
C SER A 176 2.58 -14.99 -3.28
N GLY A 177 2.19 -16.00 -4.06
CA GLY A 177 3.11 -17.05 -4.54
C GLY A 177 4.23 -16.52 -5.44
N ALA A 178 4.01 -15.39 -6.12
CA ALA A 178 4.98 -14.76 -7.01
C ALA A 178 6.28 -14.36 -6.29
N PHE A 179 6.23 -14.07 -4.98
CA PHE A 179 7.36 -13.58 -4.19
C PHE A 179 7.97 -14.65 -3.27
N ALA A 180 7.73 -15.94 -3.53
CA ALA A 180 8.24 -17.02 -2.70
C ALA A 180 9.78 -17.01 -2.61
N GLU A 181 10.47 -16.83 -3.73
CA GLU A 181 11.94 -16.75 -3.76
C GLU A 181 12.46 -15.51 -3.01
N PHE A 182 11.81 -14.36 -3.20
CA PHE A 182 12.11 -13.13 -2.46
C PHE A 182 11.99 -13.36 -0.95
N ARG A 183 10.92 -14.01 -0.48
CA ARG A 183 10.75 -14.35 0.95
C ARG A 183 11.85 -15.28 1.47
N GLN A 184 12.22 -16.30 0.71
CA GLN A 184 13.31 -17.21 1.09
C GLN A 184 14.66 -16.49 1.17
N ALA A 185 14.95 -15.61 0.21
CA ALA A 185 16.19 -14.83 0.20
C ALA A 185 16.28 -13.89 1.42
N ARG A 186 15.17 -13.25 1.82
CA ARG A 186 15.11 -12.40 3.02
C ARG A 186 15.41 -13.11 4.32
N MET A 187 15.26 -14.43 4.38
CA MET A 187 15.67 -15.20 5.57
C MET A 187 17.19 -15.38 5.65
N LYS A 188 17.92 -15.23 4.54
CA LYS A 188 19.36 -15.48 4.44
C LYS A 188 20.18 -14.19 4.44
N THR A 189 19.61 -13.10 3.97
CA THR A 189 20.27 -11.79 3.90
C THR A 189 19.26 -10.66 4.06
N ASN A 190 19.72 -9.54 4.60
CA ASN A 190 19.00 -8.27 4.59
C ASN A 190 19.54 -7.29 3.54
N ASP A 191 20.55 -7.69 2.75
CA ASP A 191 21.15 -6.84 1.71
C ASP A 191 20.11 -6.52 0.63
N PRO A 192 19.68 -5.25 0.49
CA PRO A 192 18.66 -4.88 -0.45
C PRO A 192 19.08 -5.14 -1.90
N PHE A 193 20.37 -5.06 -2.24
CA PHE A 193 20.87 -5.23 -3.60
C PHE A 193 20.81 -6.68 -4.06
N ILE A 194 20.94 -7.64 -3.14
CA ILE A 194 20.69 -9.05 -3.43
C ILE A 194 19.19 -9.29 -3.57
N LEU A 195 18.41 -8.72 -2.65
CA LEU A 195 16.99 -9.00 -2.54
C LEU A 195 16.17 -8.47 -3.73
N VAL A 196 16.50 -7.29 -4.27
CA VAL A 196 15.77 -6.73 -5.44
C VAL A 196 15.92 -7.57 -6.70
N THR A 197 16.95 -8.43 -6.80
CA THR A 197 17.10 -9.38 -7.91
C THR A 197 16.01 -10.47 -7.93
N LYS A 198 15.26 -10.62 -6.84
CA LYS A 198 14.17 -11.60 -6.68
C LYS A 198 12.77 -10.98 -6.84
N LEU A 199 12.71 -9.75 -7.35
CA LEU A 199 11.46 -9.01 -7.64
C LEU A 199 11.14 -8.94 -9.13
N ASP A 200 11.72 -9.83 -9.94
CA ASP A 200 11.46 -9.95 -11.38
C ASP A 200 9.96 -10.11 -11.70
N ARG A 201 9.22 -10.83 -10.86
CA ARG A 201 7.76 -11.03 -11.03
C ARG A 201 6.91 -9.86 -10.54
N TYR A 202 7.51 -8.80 -10.00
CA TYR A 202 6.76 -7.62 -9.57
C TYR A 202 6.34 -6.74 -10.75
N SER A 203 7.16 -6.69 -11.80
CA SER A 203 6.96 -5.82 -12.97
C SER A 203 7.07 -6.61 -14.26
N GLU A 204 6.33 -6.20 -15.29
CA GLU A 204 6.48 -6.71 -16.66
C GLU A 204 7.91 -6.51 -17.22
N LYS A 205 8.70 -5.61 -16.60
CA LYS A 205 10.11 -5.40 -16.91
C LYS A 205 11.03 -6.56 -16.50
N GLY A 206 10.56 -7.52 -15.71
CA GLY A 206 11.38 -8.66 -15.29
C GLY A 206 12.62 -8.22 -14.48
N SER A 207 13.79 -8.77 -14.82
CA SER A 207 15.06 -8.47 -14.13
C SER A 207 15.47 -7.00 -14.16
N LEU A 208 15.11 -6.25 -15.22
CA LEU A 208 15.41 -4.83 -15.34
C LEU A 208 14.78 -4.01 -14.20
N TYR A 209 13.69 -4.50 -13.60
CA TYR A 209 13.09 -3.86 -12.44
C TYR A 209 14.02 -3.88 -11.22
N GLY A 210 14.75 -4.97 -11.00
CA GLY A 210 15.74 -5.08 -9.91
C GLY A 210 16.92 -4.12 -10.10
N GLU A 211 17.34 -3.90 -11.35
CA GLU A 211 18.40 -2.94 -11.70
C GLU A 211 17.95 -1.48 -11.48
N GLU A 212 16.70 -1.18 -11.83
CA GLU A 212 16.07 0.12 -11.58
C GLU A 212 15.98 0.40 -10.07
N LEU A 213 15.54 -0.59 -9.28
CA LEU A 213 15.51 -0.49 -7.82
C LEU A 213 16.91 -0.29 -7.23
N THR A 214 17.90 -1.07 -7.68
CA THR A 214 19.29 -0.90 -7.26
C THR A 214 19.78 0.52 -7.51
N SER A 215 19.47 1.07 -8.69
CA SER A 215 19.87 2.42 -9.08
C SER A 215 19.21 3.49 -8.21
N ILE A 216 17.90 3.35 -7.94
CA ILE A 216 17.17 4.28 -7.09
C ILE A 216 17.67 4.24 -5.65
N ILE A 217 17.91 3.04 -5.10
CA ILE A 217 18.41 2.88 -3.73
C ILE A 217 19.78 3.55 -3.61
N LYS A 218 20.72 3.27 -4.54
CA LYS A 218 22.07 3.85 -4.52
C LYS A 218 22.07 5.37 -4.70
N PHE A 219 21.38 5.87 -5.73
CA PHE A 219 21.38 7.29 -6.05
C PHE A 219 20.80 8.14 -4.92
N ASN A 220 19.74 7.67 -4.27
CA ASN A 220 19.05 8.40 -3.21
C ASN A 220 19.52 8.01 -1.80
N LYS A 221 20.47 7.07 -1.70
CA LYS A 221 21.01 6.55 -0.43
C LYS A 221 19.91 6.06 0.51
N PHE A 222 18.98 5.26 -0.03
CA PHE A 222 17.85 4.74 0.76
C PHE A 222 18.24 3.57 1.67
N ASP A 223 19.33 2.89 1.36
CA ASP A 223 19.97 1.87 2.20
C ASP A 223 20.33 2.38 3.60
N LYS A 224 20.57 3.68 3.77
CA LYS A 224 20.75 4.29 5.10
C LYS A 224 19.56 4.07 6.04
N TYR A 225 18.35 3.86 5.50
CA TYR A 225 17.15 3.61 6.30
C TYR A 225 17.06 2.18 6.80
N ASP A 226 17.94 1.26 6.35
CA ASP A 226 17.97 -0.13 6.83
C ASP A 226 18.84 -0.31 8.07
N ALA A 227 19.62 0.71 8.47
CA ALA A 227 20.55 0.66 9.59
C ALA A 227 19.91 0.91 10.97
N ASP A 228 18.61 1.22 11.02
CA ASP A 228 17.83 1.47 12.24
C ASP A 228 16.92 0.29 12.60
#